data_AF-A0A7X6URN0-F1
#
_entry.id   AF-A0A7X6URN0-F1
#
_cell.length_a   1.000
_cell.length_b   1.000
_cell.length_c   1.000
_cell.angle_alpha   90.00
_cell.angle_beta   90.00
_cell.angle_gamma   90.00
#
_symmetry.space_group_name_H-M   'P 1'
#
loop_
_entity.id
_entity.type
_entity.pdbx_description
1 polymer ?
#
loop_
_entity_poly.entity_id
_entity_poly.type
_entity_poly.pdbx_seq_one_letter_code
_entity_poly.pdbx_strand_id
1 'polypeptide(L)' 'FFPATQNADLLNKTKGVLTETRGSDVLGGTPMKRYGTPEELLAGIVYLCSPGASFTTGCSLAIDGGFGSFSGV' A
#
# COMPACT_ATOMS: atom_id res chain seq x y z
N PHE A 1 -0.41 -2.04 -0.86
CA PHE A 1 0.21 -2.37 0.43
C PHE A 1 1.64 -1.82 0.45
N PHE A 2 2.13 -1.35 1.60
CA PHE A 2 3.50 -0.84 1.74
C PHE A 2 4.37 -1.77 2.61
N PRO A 3 5.53 -2.23 2.11
CA PRO A 3 6.52 -2.91 2.93
C PRO A 3 7.20 -1.91 3.86
N ALA A 4 7.46 -2.33 5.08
CA ALA A 4 8.20 -1.60 6.10
C ALA A 4 9.33 -2.50 6.62
N THR A 5 10.36 -1.90 7.22
CA THR A 5 11.48 -2.67 7.79
C THR A 5 11.01 -3.75 8.75
N GLN A 6 9.96 -3.48 9.53
CA GLN A 6 9.40 -4.41 10.51
C GLN A 6 8.75 -5.66 9.89
N ASN A 7 8.19 -5.55 8.68
CA ASN A 7 7.47 -6.66 8.04
C ASN A 7 8.20 -7.22 6.80
N ALA A 8 9.42 -6.73 6.53
CA ALA A 8 10.19 -7.11 5.36
C ALA A 8 10.43 -8.62 5.28
N ASP A 9 10.79 -9.26 6.40
CA ASP A 9 11.08 -10.70 6.47
C ASP A 9 9.83 -11.57 6.28
N LEU A 10 8.65 -11.03 6.60
CA LEU A 10 7.39 -11.72 6.37
C LEU A 10 6.96 -11.64 4.91
N LEU A 11 7.37 -10.61 4.17
CA LEU A 11 6.95 -10.37 2.79
C LEU A 11 7.97 -10.92 1.79
N ASN A 12 9.25 -10.88 2.13
CA ASN A 12 10.36 -11.28 1.27
C ASN A 12 11.19 -12.38 1.93
N LYS A 13 11.37 -13.50 1.22
CA LYS A 13 12.32 -14.57 1.57
C LYS A 13 13.77 -14.09 1.36
N THR A 14 13.97 -13.29 0.32
CA THR A 14 15.20 -12.55 -0.04
C THR A 14 14.78 -11.30 -0.84
N LYS A 15 15.64 -10.28 -1.01
CA LYS A 15 15.29 -9.04 -1.76
C LYS A 15 14.68 -9.37 -3.14
N GLY A 16 13.38 -9.09 -3.31
CA GLY A 16 12.63 -9.34 -4.55
C GLY A 16 12.07 -10.76 -4.72
N VAL A 17 12.32 -11.68 -3.78
CA VAL A 17 11.73 -13.01 -3.73
C VAL A 17 10.70 -13.03 -2.61
N LEU A 18 9.43 -13.19 -2.95
CA LEU A 18 8.35 -13.19 -1.97
C LEU A 18 8.40 -14.44 -1.10
N THR A 19 7.89 -14.32 0.13
CA THR A 19 7.55 -15.51 0.92
C THR A 19 6.41 -16.27 0.23
N GLU A 20 6.48 -17.60 0.28
CA GLU A 20 5.52 -18.48 -0.39
C GLU A 20 4.08 -18.28 0.10
N THR A 21 3.89 -17.76 1.32
CA THR A 21 2.59 -17.46 1.90
C THR A 21 2.29 -15.95 1.83
N ARG A 22 2.86 -15.16 2.74
CA ARG A 22 2.36 -13.81 3.01
C ARG A 22 2.64 -12.79 1.89
N GLY A 23 3.83 -12.81 1.28
CA GLY A 23 4.17 -11.89 0.20
C GLY A 23 3.29 -12.11 -1.04
N SER A 24 3.13 -13.38 -1.41
CA SER A 24 2.27 -13.82 -2.51
C SER A 24 0.79 -13.51 -2.26
N ASP A 25 0.27 -13.76 -1.06
CA ASP A 25 -1.12 -13.46 -0.71
C ASP A 25 -1.42 -11.96 -0.80
N VAL A 26 -0.52 -11.11 -0.30
CA VAL A 26 -0.69 -9.66 -0.34
C VAL A 26 -0.70 -9.14 -1.77
N LEU A 27 0.22 -9.59 -2.64
CA LEU A 27 0.21 -9.19 -4.05
C LEU A 27 -0.97 -9.80 -4.82
N GLY A 28 -1.37 -11.03 -4.49
CA GLY A 28 -2.55 -11.68 -5.03
C GLY A 28 -3.81 -10.86 -4.77
N GLY A 29 -3.99 -10.38 -3.55
CA GLY A 29 -5.12 -9.52 -3.14
C GLY A 29 -4.97 -8.04 -3.52
N THR A 30 -3.79 -7.58 -3.97
CA THR A 30 -3.60 -6.17 -4.39
C THR A 30 -3.88 -6.03 -5.90
N PRO A 31 -4.90 -5.27 -6.34
CA PRO A 31 -5.18 -5.06 -7.76
C PRO A 31 -3.99 -4.53 -8.57
N MET A 32 -3.18 -3.64 -8.01
CA MET A 32 -1.99 -3.11 -8.68
C MET A 32 -0.83 -4.13 -8.82
N LYS A 33 -0.94 -5.32 -8.22
CA LYS A 33 0.06 -6.42 -8.30
C LYS A 33 1.49 -6.03 -7.94
N ARG A 34 1.64 -4.97 -7.15
CA ARG A 34 2.93 -4.50 -6.63
C ARG A 34 2.78 -3.85 -5.27
N TYR A 35 3.91 -3.72 -4.59
CA TYR A 35 4.03 -2.86 -3.43
C TYR A 35 4.06 -1.38 -3.85
N GLY A 36 3.55 -0.53 -2.96
CA GLY A 36 3.69 0.92 -3.11
C GLY A 36 5.11 1.37 -2.77
N THR A 37 5.52 2.50 -3.33
CA THR A 37 6.78 3.17 -2.98
C THR A 37 6.54 4.26 -1.93
N PRO A 38 7.55 4.63 -1.12
CA PRO A 38 7.41 5.71 -0.14
C PRO A 38 6.89 7.02 -0.75
N GLU A 39 7.29 7.34 -1.97
CA GLU A 39 6.89 8.55 -2.69
C GLU A 39 5.38 8.60 -2.96
N GLU A 40 4.75 7.45 -3.21
CA GLU A 40 3.30 7.37 -3.43
C GLU A 40 2.52 7.66 -2.14
N LEU A 41 3.03 7.23 -0.99
CA LEU A 41 2.47 7.58 0.32
C LEU A 41 2.66 9.08 0.61
N LEU A 42 3.87 9.58 0.39
CA LEU A 42 4.20 11.00 0.60
C LEU A 42 3.35 11.93 -0.28
N ALA A 43 3.08 11.56 -1.53
CA ALA A 43 2.24 12.35 -2.41
C ALA A 43 0.83 12.57 -1.85
N GLY A 44 0.23 11.55 -1.23
CA GLY A 44 -1.09 11.70 -0.59
C GLY A 44 -1.05 12.56 0.68
N ILE A 45 0.03 12.49 1.45
CA ILE A 45 0.24 13.39 2.61
C ILE A 45 0.38 14.84 2.12
N VAL A 46 1.21 15.07 1.10
CA VAL A 46 1.39 16.40 0.48
C VAL A 46 0.06 16.94 -0.02
N TYR A 47 -0.77 16.11 -0.68
CA TYR A 47 -2.12 16.51 -1.08
C TYR A 47 -2.96 16.97 0.12
N LEU A 48 -3.05 16.16 1.18
CA LEU A 48 -3.84 16.48 2.37
C LEU A 48 -3.37 17.76 3.10
N CYS A 49 -2.08 18.07 3.03
CA CYS A 49 -1.52 19.31 3.58
C CYS A 49 -1.58 20.50 2.62
N SER A 50 -1.94 20.28 1.34
CA SER A 50 -1.97 21.33 0.34
C SER A 50 -3.29 22.11 0.35
N PRO A 51 -3.33 23.33 -0.24
CA PRO A 51 -4.58 24.04 -0.50
C PRO A 51 -5.59 23.25 -1.35
N GLY A 52 -5.13 22.26 -2.13
CA GLY A 52 -5.99 21.39 -2.93
C GLY A 52 -6.91 20.48 -2.12
N ALA A 53 -6.62 20.27 -0.83
CA ALA A 53 -7.47 19.52 0.09
C ALA A 53 -8.44 20.41 0.88
N SER A 54 -8.62 21.69 0.52
CA SER A 54 -9.45 22.66 1.26
C SER A 54 -10.91 22.25 1.49
N PHE A 55 -11.44 21.32 0.68
CA PHE A 55 -12.78 20.75 0.85
C PHE A 55 -12.78 19.25 1.14
N THR A 56 -11.63 18.68 1.54
CA THR A 56 -11.46 17.27 1.89
C THR A 56 -11.32 17.16 3.41
N THR A 57 -12.38 16.71 4.08
CA THR A 57 -12.41 16.53 5.53
C THR A 57 -13.36 15.40 5.92
N GLY A 58 -13.16 14.80 7.09
CA GLY A 58 -14.01 13.74 7.63
C GLY A 58 -13.92 12.40 6.89
N CYS A 59 -12.89 12.19 6.08
CA CYS A 59 -12.70 10.96 5.31
C CYS A 59 -11.29 10.36 5.48
N SER A 60 -11.15 9.08 5.12
CA SER A 60 -9.86 8.40 5.04
C SER A 60 -9.44 8.24 3.58
N LEU A 61 -8.30 8.80 3.22
CA LEU A 61 -7.73 8.64 1.88
C LEU A 61 -6.96 7.32 1.81
N ALA A 62 -7.50 6.34 1.06
CA ALA A 62 -6.82 5.07 0.84
C ALA A 62 -5.68 5.24 -0.18
N ILE A 63 -4.47 4.88 0.24
CA ILE A 63 -3.28 4.83 -0.62
C ILE A 63 -2.68 3.44 -0.45
N ASP A 64 -3.13 2.47 -1.21
CA ASP A 64 -2.74 1.08 -0.96
C ASP A 64 -2.71 0.18 -2.20
N GLY A 65 -2.83 0.76 -3.40
CA GLY A 65 -2.90 0.01 -4.65
C GLY A 65 -4.12 -0.91 -4.77
N GLY A 66 -5.19 -0.62 -4.02
CA GLY A 66 -6.46 -1.34 -3.99
C GLY A 66 -6.49 -2.53 -3.02
N PHE A 67 -5.51 -2.64 -2.13
CA PHE A 67 -5.41 -3.76 -1.18
C PHE A 67 -6.66 -3.88 -0.28
N GLY A 68 -7.17 -2.77 0.25
CA GLY A 68 -8.38 -2.73 1.06
C GLY A 68 -9.69 -2.82 0.27
N SER A 69 -9.62 -2.73 -1.07
CA SER A 69 -10.78 -2.82 -1.96
C SER A 69 -11.09 -4.25 -2.40
N PHE A 70 -10.14 -5.18 -2.23
CA PHE A 70 -10.35 -6.59 -2.56
C PHE A 70 -11.23 -7.25 -1.49
N SER A 71 -12.52 -7.45 -1.80
CA SER A 71 -13.47 -8.07 -0.86
C SER A 71 -13.56 -9.60 -0.97
N GLY A 72 -12.73 -10.26 -1.77
CA GLY A 72 -12.63 -11.72 -1.82
C GLY A 72 -13.95 -12.49 -2.01
N VAL A 73 -14.96 -11.90 -2.68
CA VAL A 73 -16.09 -12.67 -3.22
C VAL A 73 -15.76 -13.21 -4.60
#